data_AF-A0AAW0J9G9-F1
#
_entry.id   AF-A0AAW0J9G9-F1
#
_cell.length_a   1.000
_cell.length_b   1.000
_cell.length_c   1.000
_cell.angle_alpha   90.00
_cell.angle_beta   90.00
_cell.angle_gamma   90.00
#
_symmetry.space_group_name_H-M   'P 1'
#
loop_
_entity.id
_entity.type
_entity.pdbx_description
1 polymer ?
#
loop_
_entity_poly.entity_id
_entity_poly.type
_entity_poly.pdbx_seq_one_letter_code
_entity_poly.pdbx_strand_id
1 'polypeptide(L)'
;MMHSIMKNSKFELFLMKVVQQKVVAGLIPLLNYISKSNIEVDLQEIFKRFTFDNSCLMVLGFDPISLLVEFPKRTYEKAFDEIEEAILYRHIVPNWCWKLQRCLQIGQEKKLRKAWDAFDRFLNQCIASKREELLSREKTHLEEAKFDLLTAYMMQKEIVNMGVCSKSNKFLRDIAFNLIAAGSDTMGAG
;
A
#
# COMPACT_ATOMS: atom_id res chain seq x y z
N MET A 1 3.65 -18.75 -6.63
CA MET A 1 2.36 -18.02 -6.66
C MET A 1 2.54 -16.58 -7.12
N MET A 2 3.19 -15.71 -6.34
CA MET A 2 3.43 -14.29 -6.69
C MET A 2 4.14 -14.09 -8.03
N HIS A 3 5.21 -14.87 -8.27
CA HIS A 3 5.98 -14.85 -9.52
C HIS A 3 5.14 -15.13 -10.79
N SER A 4 4.06 -15.92 -10.69
CA SER A 4 3.20 -16.20 -11.85
C SER A 4 2.23 -15.05 -12.15
N ILE A 5 1.78 -14.33 -11.12
CA ILE A 5 0.93 -13.15 -11.27
C ILE A 5 1.75 -11.99 -11.86
N MET A 6 2.98 -11.79 -11.38
CA MET A 6 3.85 -10.71 -11.85
C MET A 6 4.35 -10.90 -13.29
N LYS A 7 4.49 -12.15 -13.77
CA LYS A 7 4.83 -12.45 -15.18
C LYS A 7 3.64 -12.41 -16.15
N ASN A 8 2.48 -11.98 -15.69
CA ASN A 8 1.29 -11.90 -16.51
C ASN A 8 1.27 -10.58 -17.28
N SER A 9 1.05 -10.61 -18.60
CA SER A 9 0.95 -9.39 -19.43
C SER A 9 -0.14 -8.43 -18.95
N LYS A 10 -1.20 -8.94 -18.31
CA LYS A 10 -2.23 -8.10 -17.66
C LYS A 10 -1.68 -7.29 -16.49
N PHE A 11 -0.74 -7.85 -15.73
CA PHE A 11 -0.07 -7.15 -14.64
C PHE A 11 0.83 -6.02 -15.18
N GLU A 12 1.59 -6.28 -16.24
CA GLU A 12 2.46 -5.27 -16.87
C GLU A 12 1.64 -4.11 -17.47
N LEU A 13 0.58 -4.41 -18.22
CA LEU A 13 -0.31 -3.40 -18.78
C LEU A 13 -1.00 -2.58 -17.68
N PHE A 14 -1.40 -3.23 -16.60
CA PHE A 14 -1.99 -2.54 -15.45
C PHE A 14 -0.98 -1.62 -14.76
N LEU A 15 0.25 -2.10 -14.52
CA LEU A 15 1.33 -1.30 -13.95
C LEU A 15 1.59 -0.04 -14.79
N MET A 16 1.75 -0.19 -16.10
CA MET A 16 1.96 0.94 -17.02
C MET A 16 0.81 1.94 -16.93
N LYS A 17 -0.44 1.46 -16.93
CA LYS A 17 -1.63 2.30 -16.84
C LYS A 17 -1.69 3.07 -15.53
N VAL A 18 -1.43 2.41 -14.40
CA VAL A 18 -1.42 3.03 -13.06
C VAL A 18 -0.38 4.14 -12.98
N VAL A 19 0.86 3.85 -13.36
CA VAL A 19 1.96 4.81 -13.31
C VAL A 19 1.68 5.99 -14.25
N GLN A 20 1.27 5.73 -15.49
CA GLN A 20 0.96 6.79 -16.45
C GLN A 20 -0.16 7.71 -15.94
N GLN A 21 -1.24 7.14 -15.41
CA GLN A 21 -2.35 7.92 -14.83
C GLN A 21 -1.86 8.79 -13.67
N LYS A 22 -1.05 8.24 -12.76
CA LYS A 22 -0.50 9.00 -11.63
C LYS A 22 0.44 10.12 -12.05
N VAL A 23 1.24 9.90 -13.09
CA VAL A 23 2.13 10.94 -13.63
C VAL A 23 1.31 12.08 -14.24
N VAL A 24 0.35 11.76 -15.12
CA VAL A 24 -0.42 12.76 -15.87
C VAL A 24 -1.39 13.53 -14.97
N ALA A 25 -2.07 12.85 -14.05
CA ALA A 25 -3.11 13.46 -13.22
C ALA A 25 -2.62 13.99 -11.86
N GLY A 26 -1.48 13.51 -11.37
CA GLY A 26 -0.94 13.89 -10.05
C GLY A 26 0.38 14.63 -10.14
N LEU A 27 1.43 13.95 -10.61
CA LEU A 27 2.81 14.46 -10.54
C LEU A 27 3.03 15.70 -11.41
N ILE A 28 2.63 15.66 -12.69
CA ILE A 28 2.81 16.79 -13.61
C ILE A 28 2.05 18.05 -13.13
N PRO A 29 0.75 17.97 -12.75
CA PRO A 29 0.04 19.10 -12.19
C PRO A 29 0.69 19.68 -10.93
N LEU A 30 1.14 18.82 -10.01
CA LEU A 30 1.81 19.24 -8.78
C LEU A 30 3.11 20.00 -9.07
N LEU A 31 3.97 19.45 -9.93
CA LEU A 31 5.24 20.08 -10.30
C LEU A 31 5.02 21.41 -11.05
N ASN A 32 4.02 21.47 -11.95
CA ASN A 32 3.66 22.71 -12.63
C ASN A 32 3.18 23.79 -11.66
N TYR A 33 2.40 23.41 -10.65
CA TYR A 33 1.97 24.34 -9.60
C TYR A 33 3.16 24.87 -8.80
N ILE A 34 4.01 23.97 -8.31
CA ILE A 34 5.22 24.30 -7.54
C ILE A 34 6.13 25.26 -8.33
N SER A 35 6.35 24.96 -9.61
CA SER A 35 7.16 25.77 -10.52
C SER A 35 6.58 27.18 -10.70
N LYS A 36 5.27 27.31 -10.94
CA LYS A 36 4.60 28.60 -11.11
C LYS A 36 4.53 29.43 -9.82
N SER A 37 4.40 28.76 -8.68
CA SER A 37 4.30 29.40 -7.36
C SER A 37 5.66 29.65 -6.71
N ASN A 38 6.76 29.23 -7.36
CA ASN A 38 8.13 29.37 -6.87
C ASN A 38 8.32 28.83 -5.44
N ILE A 39 7.69 27.68 -5.17
CA ILE A 39 7.72 27.01 -3.87
C ILE A 39 8.94 26.08 -3.83
N GLU A 40 9.76 26.20 -2.80
CA GLU A 40 10.82 25.23 -2.52
C GLU A 40 10.22 23.94 -1.98
N VAL A 41 10.58 22.82 -2.57
CA VAL A 41 10.06 21.49 -2.19
C VAL A 41 11.19 20.47 -2.15
N ASP A 42 11.04 19.50 -1.26
CA ASP A 42 11.85 18.30 -1.27
C ASP A 42 11.27 17.30 -2.30
N LEU A 43 12.02 17.06 -3.38
CA LEU A 43 11.63 16.10 -4.42
C LEU A 43 11.57 14.66 -3.90
N GLN A 44 12.38 14.32 -2.89
CA GLN A 44 12.35 12.98 -2.29
C GLN A 44 11.00 12.73 -1.62
N GLU A 45 10.49 13.73 -0.91
CA GLU A 45 9.18 13.69 -0.27
C GLU A 45 8.03 13.61 -1.30
N ILE A 46 8.18 14.24 -2.47
CA ILE A 46 7.21 14.10 -3.57
C ILE A 46 7.25 12.67 -4.15
N PHE A 47 8.45 12.13 -4.38
CA PHE A 47 8.58 10.78 -4.93
C PHE A 47 8.13 9.70 -3.95
N LYS A 48 8.35 9.86 -2.64
CA LYS A 48 7.80 8.95 -1.61
C LYS A 48 6.28 8.88 -1.66
N ARG A 49 5.61 10.04 -1.75
CA ARG A 49 4.15 10.09 -1.91
C ARG A 49 3.69 9.42 -3.19
N PHE A 50 4.41 9.69 -4.30
CA PHE A 50 4.12 9.08 -5.58
C PHE A 50 4.26 7.55 -5.53
N THR A 51 5.34 7.01 -4.96
CA THR A 51 5.57 5.56 -4.90
C THR A 51 4.64 4.88 -3.92
N PHE A 52 4.33 5.51 -2.79
CA PHE A 52 3.34 5.00 -1.83
C PHE A 52 1.93 4.93 -2.47
N ASP A 53 1.48 6.00 -3.13
CA ASP A 53 0.19 6.02 -3.83
C ASP A 53 0.10 4.94 -4.91
N ASN A 54 1.14 4.81 -5.75
CA ASN A 54 1.20 3.77 -6.78
C ASN A 54 1.19 2.38 -6.15
N SER A 55 1.94 2.15 -5.08
CA SER A 55 1.99 0.85 -4.40
C SER A 55 0.66 0.47 -3.78
N CYS A 56 -0.02 1.39 -3.08
CA CYS A 56 -1.37 1.16 -2.58
C CYS A 56 -2.36 0.87 -3.71
N LEU A 57 -2.31 1.63 -4.81
CA LEU A 57 -3.20 1.41 -5.95
C LEU A 57 -2.95 0.07 -6.64
N MET A 58 -1.69 -0.31 -6.80
CA MET A 58 -1.29 -1.59 -7.39
C MET A 58 -1.68 -2.80 -6.53
N VAL A 59 -1.49 -2.68 -5.22
CA VAL A 59 -1.67 -3.80 -4.28
C VAL A 59 -3.12 -3.92 -3.84
N LEU A 60 -3.74 -2.82 -3.43
CA LEU A 60 -5.07 -2.79 -2.79
C LEU A 60 -6.18 -2.35 -3.74
N GLY A 61 -5.84 -1.78 -4.91
CA GLY A 61 -6.81 -1.11 -5.77
C GLY A 61 -7.31 0.23 -5.21
N PHE A 62 -6.72 0.70 -4.10
CA PHE A 62 -7.09 1.92 -3.39
C PHE A 62 -6.00 2.99 -3.54
N ASP A 63 -6.41 4.20 -3.86
CA ASP A 63 -5.52 5.35 -3.99
C ASP A 63 -5.60 6.23 -2.72
N PRO A 64 -4.51 6.41 -1.95
CA PRO A 64 -4.48 7.32 -0.80
C PRO A 64 -4.59 8.80 -1.19
N ILE A 65 -4.34 9.12 -2.47
CA ILE A 65 -4.36 10.46 -3.05
C ILE A 65 -3.46 11.43 -2.24
N SER A 66 -2.28 10.95 -1.82
CA SER A 66 -1.31 11.76 -1.04
C SER A 66 -0.60 12.82 -1.90
N LEU A 67 -0.58 12.61 -3.22
CA LEU A 67 0.04 13.47 -4.22
C LEU A 67 -0.93 14.55 -4.76
N LEU A 68 -1.44 15.41 -3.88
CA LEU A 68 -2.28 16.57 -4.24
C LEU A 68 -1.60 17.90 -3.88
N VAL A 69 -1.96 18.94 -4.63
CA VAL A 69 -1.52 20.33 -4.42
C VAL A 69 -1.85 20.84 -3.02
N GLU A 70 -2.93 20.35 -2.42
CA GLU A 70 -3.38 20.71 -1.06
C GLU A 70 -2.54 20.05 0.05
N PHE A 71 -1.58 19.18 -0.29
CA PHE A 71 -0.79 18.39 0.65
C PHE A 71 -1.65 17.76 1.77
N PRO A 72 -2.66 16.94 1.42
CA PRO A 72 -3.58 16.36 2.38
C PRO A 72 -2.84 15.56 3.46
N LYS A 73 -3.48 15.41 4.62
CA LYS A 73 -2.89 14.69 5.76
C LYS A 73 -2.52 13.25 5.35
N ARG A 74 -1.20 13.00 5.33
CA ARG A 74 -0.55 11.70 5.11
C ARG A 74 -0.82 10.71 6.24
N THR A 75 -2.05 10.28 6.42
CA THR A 75 -2.42 9.47 7.59
C THR A 75 -1.88 8.05 7.48
N TYR A 76 -2.05 7.42 6.31
CA TYR A 76 -1.60 6.05 6.08
C TYR A 76 -0.10 5.96 5.82
N GLU A 77 0.44 6.87 5.01
CA GLU A 77 1.88 6.96 4.73
C GLU A 77 2.67 7.25 6.01
N LYS A 78 2.25 8.21 6.87
CA LYS A 78 2.97 8.44 8.14
C LYS A 78 2.91 7.25 9.08
N ALA A 79 1.77 6.55 9.14
CA ALA A 79 1.68 5.32 9.93
C ALA A 79 2.61 4.25 9.37
N PHE A 80 2.76 4.19 8.06
CA PHE A 80 3.69 3.29 7.38
C PHE A 80 5.16 3.66 7.69
N ASP A 81 5.54 4.93 7.54
CA ASP A 81 6.87 5.43 7.91
C ASP A 81 7.22 5.13 9.38
N GLU A 82 6.28 5.34 10.31
CA GLU A 82 6.49 5.04 11.74
C GLU A 82 6.67 3.54 12.00
N ILE A 83 6.02 2.67 11.21
CA ILE A 83 6.22 1.23 11.29
C ILE A 83 7.66 0.89 10.86
N GLU A 84 8.10 1.44 9.74
CA GLU A 84 9.43 1.18 9.17
C GLU A 84 10.55 1.73 10.03
N GLU A 85 10.43 2.97 10.53
CA GLU A 85 11.37 3.57 11.46
C GLU A 85 11.56 2.67 12.70
N ALA A 86 10.46 2.15 13.26
CA ALA A 86 10.52 1.29 14.41
C ALA A 86 11.08 -0.11 14.10
N ILE A 87 10.85 -0.64 12.89
CA ILE A 87 11.48 -1.89 12.43
C ILE A 87 13.00 -1.68 12.27
N LEU A 88 13.43 -0.60 11.61
CA LEU A 88 14.84 -0.24 11.48
C LEU A 88 15.49 -0.04 12.85
N TYR A 89 14.80 0.62 13.78
CA TYR A 89 15.26 0.80 15.15
C TYR A 89 15.58 -0.55 15.84
N ARG A 90 14.74 -1.58 15.65
CA ARG A 90 14.99 -2.94 16.19
C ARG A 90 16.25 -3.59 15.63
N HIS A 91 16.66 -3.22 14.41
CA HIS A 91 17.89 -3.73 13.79
C HIS A 91 19.15 -3.05 14.31
N ILE A 92 19.03 -1.81 14.80
CA ILE A 92 20.17 -1.01 15.29
C ILE A 92 20.38 -1.22 16.79
N VAL A 93 19.32 -1.43 17.57
CA VAL A 93 19.44 -1.59 19.03
C VAL A 93 19.48 -3.06 19.48
N PRO A 94 20.17 -3.38 20.59
CA PRO A 94 20.14 -4.71 21.18
C PRO A 94 18.73 -5.23 21.46
N ASN A 95 18.53 -6.54 21.33
CA ASN A 95 17.21 -7.16 21.46
C ASN A 95 16.49 -6.88 22.78
N TRP A 96 17.23 -6.72 23.87
CA TRP A 96 16.64 -6.44 25.18
C TRP A 96 16.07 -5.01 25.26
N CYS A 97 16.65 -4.03 24.55
CA CYS A 97 16.22 -2.63 24.57
C CYS A 97 14.80 -2.48 24.04
N TRP A 98 14.53 -2.99 22.83
CA TRP A 98 13.21 -2.87 22.23
C TRP A 98 12.20 -3.79 22.94
N LYS A 99 12.61 -4.96 23.46
CA LYS A 99 11.71 -5.80 24.27
C LYS A 99 11.25 -5.09 25.55
N LEU A 100 12.16 -4.35 26.20
CA LEU A 100 11.82 -3.54 27.37
C LEU A 100 10.86 -2.40 27.02
N GLN A 101 11.14 -1.66 25.94
CA GLN A 101 10.23 -0.61 25.45
C GLN A 101 8.84 -1.15 25.12
N ARG A 102 8.76 -2.35 24.51
CA ARG A 102 7.50 -3.04 24.21
C ARG A 102 6.74 -3.43 25.48
N CYS A 103 7.44 -3.95 26.48
CA CYS A 103 6.86 -4.36 27.76
C CYS A 103 6.30 -3.15 28.53
N LEU A 104 7.07 -2.06 28.59
CA LEU A 104 6.69 -0.82 29.27
C LEU A 104 5.76 0.08 28.45
N GLN A 105 5.50 -0.27 27.18
CA GLN A 105 4.72 0.53 26.23
C GLN A 105 5.21 1.98 26.10
N ILE A 106 6.53 2.16 25.95
CA ILE A 106 7.20 3.46 25.77
C ILE A 106 8.06 3.48 24.50
N GLY A 107 8.58 4.65 24.15
CA GLY A 107 9.54 4.80 23.06
C GLY A 107 9.01 4.39 21.68
N GLN A 108 9.90 3.80 20.87
CA GLN A 108 9.60 3.43 19.48
C GLN A 108 8.58 2.29 19.39
N GLU A 109 8.57 1.36 20.35
CA GLU A 109 7.59 0.27 20.35
C GLU A 109 6.15 0.75 20.64
N LYS A 110 5.99 1.85 21.41
CA LYS A 110 4.68 2.47 21.61
C LYS A 110 4.17 3.12 20.32
N LYS A 111 5.04 3.84 19.61
CA LYS A 111 4.72 4.46 18.31
C LYS A 111 4.33 3.38 17.31
N LEU A 112 5.17 2.35 17.17
CA LEU A 112 4.92 1.20 16.30
C LEU A 112 3.57 0.54 16.56
N ARG A 113 3.19 0.32 17.83
CA ARG A 113 1.88 -0.28 18.13
C ARG A 113 0.75 0.59 17.58
N LYS A 114 0.78 1.91 17.84
CA LYS A 114 -0.27 2.83 17.37
C LYS A 114 -0.31 2.92 15.85
N ALA A 115 0.85 3.01 15.23
CA ALA A 115 1.01 3.08 13.78
C ALA A 115 0.50 1.80 13.12
N TRP A 116 0.88 0.63 13.66
CA TRP A 116 0.39 -0.66 13.23
C TRP A 116 -1.12 -0.79 13.39
N ASP A 117 -1.71 -0.37 14.50
CA ASP A 117 -3.17 -0.42 14.70
C ASP A 117 -3.93 0.49 13.71
N ALA A 118 -3.35 1.62 13.32
CA ALA A 118 -3.93 2.48 12.28
C ALA A 118 -3.84 1.82 10.90
N PHE A 119 -2.66 1.30 10.54
CA PHE A 119 -2.42 0.68 9.25
C PHE A 119 -3.16 -0.66 9.08
N ASP A 120 -3.25 -1.46 10.14
CA ASP A 120 -4.02 -2.71 10.18
C ASP A 120 -5.51 -2.48 9.91
N ARG A 121 -6.09 -1.45 10.54
CA ARG A 121 -7.49 -1.07 10.27
C ARG A 121 -7.70 -0.65 8.83
N PHE A 122 -6.78 0.14 8.27
CA PHE A 122 -6.81 0.53 6.86
C PHE A 122 -6.77 -0.69 5.93
N LEU A 123 -5.81 -1.61 6.12
CA LEU A 123 -5.70 -2.82 5.30
C LEU A 123 -6.95 -3.70 5.41
N ASN A 124 -7.49 -3.87 6.61
CA ASN A 124 -8.71 -4.65 6.81
C ASN A 124 -9.93 -4.01 6.13
N GLN A 125 -10.05 -2.67 6.12
CA GLN A 125 -11.10 -1.97 5.38
C GLN A 125 -10.97 -2.20 3.87
N CYS A 126 -9.77 -2.08 3.31
CA CYS A 126 -9.52 -2.38 1.90
C CYS A 126 -9.89 -3.83 1.56
N ILE A 127 -9.48 -4.79 2.38
CA ILE A 127 -9.80 -6.22 2.18
C ILE A 127 -11.31 -6.47 2.23
N ALA A 128 -12.01 -5.87 3.20
CA ALA A 128 -13.46 -6.02 3.35
C ALA A 128 -14.20 -5.44 2.14
N SER A 129 -13.90 -4.19 1.78
CA SER A 129 -14.47 -3.53 0.60
C SER A 129 -14.23 -4.33 -0.68
N LYS A 130 -13.03 -4.91 -0.82
CA LYS A 130 -12.70 -5.73 -1.98
C LYS A 130 -13.50 -7.03 -2.05
N ARG A 131 -13.74 -7.67 -0.92
CA ARG A 131 -14.60 -8.87 -0.86
C ARG A 131 -16.04 -8.53 -1.26
N GLU A 132 -16.57 -7.41 -0.79
CA GLU A 132 -17.92 -6.96 -1.16
C GLU A 132 -18.03 -6.66 -2.67
N GLU A 133 -17.00 -6.03 -3.25
CA GLU A 133 -16.90 -5.78 -4.69
C GLU A 133 -16.93 -7.09 -5.49
N LEU A 134 -16.22 -8.13 -5.04
CA LEU A 134 -16.19 -9.44 -5.68
C LEU A 134 -17.54 -10.18 -5.57
N LEU A 135 -18.15 -10.19 -4.38
CA LEU A 135 -19.45 -10.83 -4.15
C LEU A 135 -20.59 -10.16 -4.94
N SER A 136 -20.50 -8.85 -5.14
CA SER A 136 -21.49 -8.10 -5.92
C SER A 136 -21.38 -8.39 -7.42
N ARG A 137 -20.16 -8.63 -7.91
CA ARG A 137 -19.88 -8.93 -9.33
C ARG A 137 -20.35 -10.30 -9.77
N GLU A 138 -20.23 -11.30 -8.90
CA GLU A 138 -20.74 -12.65 -9.17
C GLU A 138 -22.25 -12.64 -9.47
N LYS A 139 -22.97 -11.63 -8.97
CA LYS A 139 -24.41 -11.45 -9.20
C LYS A 139 -24.76 -10.70 -10.49
N THR A 140 -23.84 -9.91 -11.07
CA THR A 140 -24.16 -8.95 -12.14
C THR A 140 -23.54 -9.25 -13.51
N HIS A 141 -22.70 -10.28 -13.65
CA HIS A 141 -22.10 -10.71 -14.95
C HIS A 141 -21.52 -9.56 -15.80
N LEU A 142 -20.88 -8.55 -15.19
CA LEU A 142 -20.28 -7.41 -15.92
C LEU A 142 -18.77 -7.61 -16.14
N GLU A 143 -18.31 -7.26 -17.35
CA GLU A 143 -16.93 -7.44 -17.85
C GLU A 143 -15.87 -6.51 -17.22
N GLU A 144 -14.64 -7.03 -17.24
CA GLU A 144 -13.33 -6.47 -16.86
C GLU A 144 -13.18 -5.89 -15.44
N ALA A 145 -12.76 -6.75 -14.51
CA ALA A 145 -12.24 -6.31 -13.22
C ALA A 145 -11.03 -5.38 -13.40
N LYS A 146 -11.04 -4.23 -12.72
CA LYS A 146 -9.83 -3.44 -12.47
C LYS A 146 -8.85 -4.38 -11.75
N PHE A 147 -7.85 -4.86 -12.48
CA PHE A 147 -6.89 -5.82 -11.99
C PHE A 147 -6.06 -5.17 -10.89
N ASP A 148 -6.05 -5.72 -9.69
CA ASP A 148 -5.09 -5.38 -8.64
C ASP A 148 -4.58 -6.67 -8.01
N LEU A 149 -3.45 -6.58 -7.32
CA LEU A 149 -2.76 -7.76 -6.83
C LEU A 149 -3.59 -8.50 -5.77
N LEU A 150 -4.29 -7.77 -4.89
CA LEU A 150 -5.19 -8.35 -3.89
C LEU A 150 -6.32 -9.16 -4.54
N THR A 151 -6.94 -8.63 -5.60
CA THR A 151 -7.98 -9.31 -6.39
C THR A 151 -7.43 -10.58 -7.04
N ALA A 152 -6.27 -10.48 -7.70
CA ALA A 152 -5.62 -11.64 -8.30
C ALA A 152 -5.35 -12.73 -7.25
N TYR A 153 -4.94 -12.34 -6.03
CA TYR A 153 -4.71 -13.25 -4.92
C TYR A 153 -5.96 -13.88 -4.31
N MET A 154 -7.10 -13.19 -4.36
CA MET A 154 -8.41 -13.68 -3.92
C MET A 154 -8.98 -14.66 -4.97
N MET A 155 -9.06 -14.24 -6.23
CA MET A 155 -9.67 -15.02 -7.33
C MET A 155 -8.89 -16.29 -7.70
N GLN A 156 -7.56 -16.27 -7.68
CA GLN A 156 -6.75 -17.41 -8.12
C GLN A 156 -6.84 -18.64 -7.17
N LYS A 157 -7.43 -18.50 -5.97
CA LYS A 157 -7.63 -19.64 -5.04
C LYS A 157 -9.08 -20.10 -4.89
N GLU A 158 -10.07 -19.29 -5.28
CA GLU A 158 -11.45 -19.77 -5.41
C GLU A 158 -11.55 -20.91 -6.44
N ILE A 159 -10.72 -20.85 -7.49
CA ILE A 159 -10.59 -21.91 -8.51
C ILE A 159 -9.93 -23.20 -7.95
N VAL A 160 -9.11 -23.11 -6.90
CA VAL A 160 -8.34 -24.25 -6.37
C VAL A 160 -9.09 -24.98 -5.25
N ASN A 161 -10.02 -24.31 -4.57
CA ASN A 161 -10.77 -24.87 -3.44
C ASN A 161 -12.29 -24.62 -3.62
N MET A 162 -12.94 -25.42 -4.45
CA MET A 162 -14.40 -25.62 -4.39
C MET A 162 -14.78 -26.10 -2.99
N GLY A 163 -15.16 -25.18 -2.09
CA GLY A 163 -15.79 -25.49 -0.81
C GLY A 163 -15.25 -24.75 0.42
N VAL A 164 -13.96 -24.38 0.48
CA VAL A 164 -13.40 -23.62 1.62
C VAL A 164 -12.18 -22.81 1.17
N CYS A 165 -12.33 -21.51 0.91
CA CYS A 165 -11.16 -20.63 0.73
C CYS A 165 -11.33 -19.22 1.28
N SER A 166 -11.75 -19.09 2.53
CA SER A 166 -11.43 -17.88 3.28
C SER A 166 -9.95 -17.96 3.69
N LYS A 167 -9.03 -17.46 2.86
CA LYS A 167 -7.72 -17.06 3.42
C LYS A 167 -8.02 -16.13 4.61
N SER A 168 -7.40 -16.40 5.75
CA SER A 168 -7.53 -15.51 6.92
C SER A 168 -7.21 -14.09 6.48
N ASN A 169 -8.02 -13.11 6.89
CA ASN A 169 -7.77 -11.69 6.62
C ASN A 169 -6.33 -11.31 7.02
N LYS A 170 -5.80 -11.97 8.06
CA LYS A 170 -4.41 -11.87 8.48
C LYS A 170 -3.41 -12.16 7.35
N PHE A 171 -3.59 -13.24 6.59
CA PHE A 171 -2.68 -13.59 5.51
C PHE A 171 -2.71 -12.56 4.37
N LEU A 172 -3.92 -12.13 3.98
CA LEU A 172 -4.07 -11.13 2.91
C LEU A 172 -3.47 -9.78 3.34
N ARG A 173 -3.70 -9.39 4.58
CA ARG A 173 -3.12 -8.20 5.20
C ARG A 173 -1.58 -8.27 5.21
N ASP A 174 -1.02 -9.37 5.70
CA ASP A 174 0.44 -9.52 5.81
C ASP A 174 1.11 -9.50 4.43
N ILE A 175 0.49 -10.11 3.41
CA ILE A 175 0.96 -10.03 2.02
C ILE A 175 0.85 -8.61 1.46
N ALA A 176 -0.28 -7.92 1.69
CA ALA A 176 -0.48 -6.56 1.22
C ALA A 176 0.54 -5.59 1.83
N PHE A 177 0.79 -5.68 3.14
CA PHE A 177 1.81 -4.90 3.83
C PHE A 177 3.19 -5.11 3.20
N ASN A 178 3.63 -6.37 3.04
CA ASN A 178 4.95 -6.68 2.47
C ASN A 178 5.11 -6.17 1.03
N LEU A 179 4.05 -6.23 0.23
CA LEU A 179 4.08 -5.75 -1.16
C LEU A 179 4.12 -4.22 -1.25
N ILE A 180 3.38 -3.53 -0.37
CA ILE A 180 3.43 -2.07 -0.27
C ILE A 180 4.84 -1.63 0.14
N ALA A 181 5.41 -2.25 1.19
CA ALA A 181 6.77 -1.97 1.64
C ALA A 181 7.83 -2.19 0.56
N ALA A 182 7.69 -3.28 -0.20
CA ALA A 182 8.61 -3.53 -1.31
C ALA A 182 8.52 -2.45 -2.41
N GLY A 183 7.33 -1.91 -2.68
CA GLY A 183 7.10 -0.92 -3.73
C GLY A 183 7.37 0.53 -3.34
N SER A 184 7.04 0.94 -2.11
CA SER A 184 7.19 2.32 -1.64
C SER A 184 8.65 2.74 -1.54
N ASP A 185 9.44 1.89 -0.88
CA ASP A 185 10.77 2.26 -0.38
C ASP A 185 11.86 2.07 -1.41
N THR A 186 11.77 0.98 -2.18
CA THR A 186 12.78 0.69 -3.21
C THR A 186 12.69 1.66 -4.38
N MET A 187 11.49 2.16 -4.69
CA MET A 187 11.27 3.08 -5.81
C MET A 187 11.48 4.56 -5.42
N GLY A 188 11.29 4.91 -4.15
CA GLY A 188 11.38 6.31 -3.66
C GLY A 188 12.79 6.75 -3.21
N ALA A 189 13.74 5.81 -3.12
CA ALA A 189 15.11 6.07 -2.68
C ALA A 189 16.13 6.24 -3.83
N GLY A 190 15.68 6.15 -5.08
CA GLY A 190 16.50 6.24 -6.30
C GLY A 190 16.63 7.65 -6.87
#